data_AF-R7V5R4-F1
#
_entry.id   AF-R7V5R4-F1
#
_cell.length_a   1.000
_cell.length_b   1.000
_cell.length_c   1.000
_cell.angle_alpha   90.00
_cell.angle_beta   90.00
_cell.angle_gamma   90.00
#
_symmetry.space_group_name_H-M   'P 1'
#
loop_
_entity.id
_entity.type
_entity.pdbx_description
1 polymer ?
#
loop_
_entity_poly.entity_id
_entity_poly.type
_entity_poly.pdbx_seq_one_letter_code
_entity_poly.pdbx_strand_id
1 'polypeptide(L)'
;MELERAMEITRQKDGDHAMVTSELEECVRHRDQTISHLETELQNLQKGIDEMSRELEAKGKDVLRIRSEANAAARSLEDQVQKQFKSELNDLMDQHQNEAQQMLTEFTEAQEILKDKISELRILLEEAEDRYMNRESRAEDLEMIQNLQMAIREAQQQIQKLMDEKRHYQMELVNRETNFNKMFNGDPKVGVMNPLSYPTHKKAKGDKNGVRGSPSIHNRLDPLPGSPFHDGQFNTAKPLPPPSKKFIK
;
A
#
# COMPACT_ATOMS: atom_id res chain seq x y z
N MET A 1 139.52 -55.99 54.86
CA MET A 1 138.36 -55.71 55.73
C MET A 1 137.63 -54.42 55.36
N GLU A 2 138.30 -53.30 55.05
CA GLU A 2 137.59 -52.05 54.66
C GLU A 2 136.92 -52.12 53.28
N LEU A 3 137.56 -52.76 52.30
CA LEU A 3 137.02 -52.94 50.94
C LEU A 3 135.73 -53.78 50.93
N GLU A 4 135.70 -54.85 51.72
CA GLU A 4 134.55 -55.78 51.83
C GLU A 4 133.34 -55.09 52.47
N ARG A 5 133.57 -54.24 53.47
CA ARG A 5 132.52 -53.41 54.09
C ARG A 5 131.96 -52.36 53.12
N ALA A 6 132.82 -51.74 52.31
CA ALA A 6 132.39 -50.81 51.28
C ALA A 6 131.58 -51.50 50.18
N MET A 7 131.98 -52.72 49.78
CA MET A 7 131.24 -53.53 48.82
C MET A 7 129.85 -53.94 49.34
N GLU A 8 129.73 -54.33 50.61
CA GLU A 8 128.44 -54.67 51.22
C GLU A 8 127.51 -53.45 51.34
N ILE A 9 128.06 -52.27 51.70
CA ILE A 9 127.27 -51.02 51.74
C ILE A 9 126.78 -50.63 50.33
N THR A 10 127.61 -50.78 49.30
CA THR A 10 127.20 -50.52 47.92
C THR A 10 126.12 -51.50 47.48
N ARG A 11 126.28 -52.80 47.77
CA ARG A 11 125.27 -53.82 47.46
C ARG A 11 123.93 -53.56 48.15
N GLN A 12 123.95 -53.13 49.42
CA GLN A 12 122.73 -52.76 50.15
C GLN A 12 122.07 -51.55 49.50
N LYS A 13 122.83 -50.49 49.19
CA LYS A 13 122.32 -49.31 48.49
C LYS A 13 121.76 -49.65 47.11
N ASP A 14 122.43 -50.50 46.33
CA ASP A 14 121.95 -50.95 45.03
C ASP A 14 120.64 -51.74 45.16
N GLY A 15 120.50 -52.55 46.21
CA GLY A 15 119.25 -53.24 46.55
C GLY A 15 118.11 -52.29 46.92
N ASP A 16 118.39 -51.30 47.77
CA ASP A 16 117.41 -50.27 48.17
C ASP A 16 117.00 -49.40 46.96
N HIS A 17 117.96 -49.02 46.11
CA HIS A 17 117.70 -48.31 44.86
C HIS A 17 116.87 -49.14 43.89
N ALA A 18 117.15 -50.44 43.76
CA ALA A 18 116.36 -51.34 42.91
C ALA A 18 114.92 -51.49 43.41
N MET A 19 114.72 -51.59 44.73
CA MET A 19 113.38 -51.66 45.34
C MET A 19 112.59 -50.37 45.10
N VAL A 20 113.19 -49.20 45.37
CA VAL A 20 112.55 -47.89 45.11
C VAL A 20 112.23 -47.70 43.63
N THR A 21 113.11 -48.15 42.73
CA THR A 21 112.88 -48.09 41.28
C THR A 21 111.67 -48.96 40.91
N SER A 22 111.57 -50.18 41.43
CA SER A 22 110.43 -51.08 41.18
C SER A 22 109.10 -50.51 41.70
N GLU A 23 109.08 -49.93 42.90
CA GLU A 23 107.88 -49.28 43.47
C GLU A 23 107.44 -48.07 42.64
N LEU A 24 108.39 -47.25 42.19
CA LEU A 24 108.11 -46.10 41.35
C LEU A 24 107.60 -46.54 39.98
N GLU A 25 108.18 -47.57 39.38
CA GLU A 25 107.69 -48.17 38.14
C GLU A 25 106.25 -48.71 38.26
N GLU A 26 105.91 -49.35 39.39
CA GLU A 26 104.56 -49.83 39.63
C GLU A 26 103.56 -48.68 39.79
N CYS A 27 103.95 -47.62 40.51
CA CYS A 27 103.16 -46.40 40.64
C CYS A 27 102.93 -45.73 39.28
N VAL A 28 103.97 -45.64 38.43
CA VAL A 28 103.85 -45.13 37.05
C VAL A 28 102.89 -46.00 36.23
N ARG A 29 103.04 -47.33 36.27
CA ARG A 29 102.12 -48.26 35.58
C ARG A 29 100.66 -48.05 35.99
N HIS A 30 100.40 -47.89 37.30
CA HIS A 30 99.04 -47.67 37.79
C HIS A 30 98.46 -46.32 37.35
N ARG A 31 99.30 -45.27 37.35
CA ARG A 31 98.90 -43.94 36.85
C ARG A 31 98.63 -43.97 35.35
N ASP A 32 99.45 -44.67 34.56
CA ASP A 32 99.26 -44.80 33.11
C ASP A 32 97.97 -45.55 32.77
N GLN A 33 97.64 -46.61 33.51
CA GLN A 33 96.35 -47.30 33.37
C GLN A 33 95.18 -46.36 33.67
N THR A 34 95.29 -45.55 34.73
CA THR A 34 94.26 -44.57 35.11
C THR A 34 94.10 -43.48 34.04
N ILE A 35 95.20 -42.95 33.52
CA ILE A 35 95.21 -41.95 32.43
C ILE A 35 94.53 -42.56 31.20
N SER A 36 94.90 -43.77 30.81
CA SER A 36 94.29 -44.46 29.66
C SER A 36 92.79 -44.66 29.84
N HIS A 37 92.35 -45.05 31.04
CA HIS A 37 90.92 -45.17 31.34
C HIS A 37 90.19 -43.83 31.21
N LEU A 38 90.71 -42.76 31.83
CA LEU A 38 90.12 -41.42 31.73
C LEU A 38 90.10 -40.89 30.29
N GLU A 39 91.14 -41.17 29.49
CA GLU A 39 91.17 -40.81 28.07
C GLU A 39 90.06 -41.51 27.28
N THR A 40 89.81 -42.80 27.55
CA THR A 40 88.69 -43.52 26.91
C THR A 40 87.32 -42.97 27.32
N GLU A 41 87.15 -42.61 28.60
CA GLU A 41 85.91 -41.99 29.08
C GLU A 41 85.70 -40.61 28.46
N LEU A 42 86.74 -39.77 28.39
CA LEU A 42 86.68 -38.48 27.72
C LEU A 42 86.32 -38.61 26.25
N GLN A 43 86.88 -39.58 25.54
CA GLN A 43 86.54 -39.85 24.13
C GLN A 43 85.08 -40.29 23.97
N ASN A 44 84.57 -41.14 24.86
CA ASN A 44 83.18 -41.59 24.82
C ASN A 44 82.21 -40.45 25.12
N LEU A 45 82.50 -39.63 26.13
CA LEU A 45 81.72 -38.45 26.45
C LEU A 45 81.72 -37.45 25.28
N GLN A 46 82.87 -37.23 24.65
CA GLN A 46 82.97 -36.34 23.48
C GLN A 46 82.10 -36.83 22.32
N LYS A 47 82.13 -38.14 22.01
CA LYS A 47 81.26 -38.73 21.00
C LYS A 47 79.77 -38.56 21.35
N GLY A 48 79.40 -38.77 22.62
CA GLY A 48 78.03 -38.56 23.07
C GLY A 48 77.57 -37.11 22.93
N ILE A 49 78.44 -36.13 23.25
CA ILE A 49 78.16 -34.70 23.03
C ILE A 49 77.94 -34.41 21.55
N ASP A 50 78.78 -34.95 20.66
CA ASP A 50 78.66 -34.74 19.21
C ASP A 50 77.37 -35.36 18.65
N GLU A 51 77.01 -36.56 19.10
CA GLU A 51 75.76 -37.25 18.73
C GLU A 51 74.53 -36.44 19.19
N MET A 52 74.49 -36.04 20.45
CA MET A 52 73.42 -35.21 21.01
C MET A 52 73.31 -33.85 20.31
N SER A 53 74.44 -33.26 19.93
CA SER A 53 74.47 -31.98 19.20
C SER A 53 73.85 -32.11 17.80
N ARG A 54 74.15 -33.20 17.08
CA ARG A 54 73.55 -33.49 15.76
C ARG A 54 72.06 -33.75 15.88
N GLU A 55 71.64 -34.51 16.89
CA GLU A 55 70.21 -34.78 17.11
C GLU A 55 69.46 -33.48 17.44
N LEU A 56 70.03 -32.63 18.28
CA LEU A 56 69.44 -31.32 18.61
C LEU A 56 69.28 -30.45 17.37
N GLU A 57 70.27 -30.41 16.48
CA GLU A 57 70.19 -29.67 15.22
C GLU A 57 69.09 -30.23 14.30
N ALA A 58 69.00 -31.56 14.18
CA ALA A 58 67.99 -32.24 13.38
C ALA A 58 66.57 -31.94 13.91
N LYS A 59 66.37 -32.06 15.23
CA LYS A 59 65.09 -31.71 15.88
C LYS A 59 64.76 -30.23 15.73
N GLY A 60 65.76 -29.35 15.79
CA GLY A 60 65.58 -27.91 15.52
C GLY A 60 65.03 -27.65 14.12
N LYS A 61 65.55 -28.33 13.09
CA LYS A 61 65.05 -28.24 11.71
C LYS A 61 63.62 -28.79 11.58
N ASP A 62 63.32 -29.92 12.21
CA ASP A 62 61.97 -30.50 12.22
C ASP A 62 60.94 -29.57 12.86
N VAL A 63 61.28 -28.94 13.99
CA VAL A 63 60.40 -27.97 14.66
C VAL A 63 60.08 -26.80 13.74
N LEU A 64 61.09 -26.25 13.05
CA LEU A 64 60.89 -25.15 12.10
C LEU A 64 60.01 -25.57 10.92
N ARG A 65 60.23 -26.78 10.38
CA ARG A 65 59.44 -27.33 9.28
C ARG A 65 57.98 -27.51 9.68
N ILE A 66 57.72 -28.22 10.78
CA ILE A 66 56.37 -28.45 11.30
C ILE A 66 55.66 -27.13 11.57
N ARG A 67 56.35 -26.14 12.17
CA ARG A 67 55.78 -24.81 12.40
C ARG A 67 55.41 -24.11 11.10
N SER A 68 56.24 -24.20 10.07
CA SER A 68 55.95 -23.59 8.76
C SER A 68 54.74 -24.23 8.07
N GLU A 69 54.64 -25.57 8.12
CA GLU A 69 53.53 -26.33 7.55
C GLU A 69 52.23 -26.05 8.29
N ALA A 70 52.26 -26.04 9.63
CA ALA A 70 51.10 -25.72 10.45
C ALA A 70 50.59 -24.29 10.20
N ASN A 71 51.50 -23.31 10.10
CA ASN A 71 51.13 -21.94 9.79
C ASN A 71 50.54 -21.79 8.38
N ALA A 72 51.08 -22.50 7.39
CA ALA A 72 50.54 -22.49 6.03
C ALA A 72 49.16 -23.14 5.97
N ALA A 73 48.97 -24.27 6.65
CA ALA A 73 47.68 -24.95 6.74
C ALA A 73 46.63 -24.09 7.45
N ALA A 74 46.99 -23.44 8.56
CA ALA A 74 46.10 -22.53 9.28
C ALA A 74 45.61 -21.38 8.38
N ARG A 75 46.52 -20.71 7.66
CA ARG A 75 46.17 -19.64 6.72
C ARG A 75 45.27 -20.13 5.59
N SER A 76 45.58 -21.29 5.00
CA SER A 76 44.76 -21.86 3.93
C SER A 76 43.35 -22.19 4.40
N LEU A 77 43.19 -22.66 5.65
CA LEU A 77 41.89 -22.95 6.23
C LEU A 77 41.10 -21.66 6.51
N GLU A 78 41.76 -20.64 7.08
CA GLU A 78 41.18 -19.32 7.30
C GLU A 78 40.67 -18.71 5.99
N ASP A 79 41.49 -18.74 4.94
CA ASP A 79 41.13 -18.23 3.60
C ASP A 79 39.94 -19.01 3.01
N GLN A 80 39.91 -20.34 3.17
CA GLN A 80 38.82 -21.17 2.69
C GLN A 80 37.51 -20.85 3.41
N VAL A 81 37.54 -20.75 4.74
CA VAL A 81 36.36 -20.43 5.56
C VAL A 81 35.86 -19.02 5.22
N GLN A 82 36.77 -18.05 5.09
CA GLN A 82 36.39 -16.68 4.72
C GLN A 82 35.75 -16.63 3.33
N LYS A 83 36.28 -17.39 2.37
CA LYS A 83 35.71 -17.48 1.02
C LYS A 83 34.33 -18.15 1.01
N GLN A 84 34.17 -19.26 1.75
CA GLN A 84 32.89 -19.95 1.88
C GLN A 84 31.84 -19.05 2.50
N PHE A 85 32.16 -18.44 3.65
CA PHE A 85 31.26 -17.52 4.34
C PHE A 85 30.86 -16.32 3.46
N LYS A 86 31.81 -15.73 2.73
CA LYS A 86 31.50 -14.64 1.80
C LYS A 86 30.59 -15.10 0.65
N SER A 87 30.80 -16.31 0.13
CA SER A 87 29.93 -16.88 -0.92
C SER A 87 28.51 -17.09 -0.38
N GLU A 88 28.38 -17.75 0.78
CA GLU A 88 27.09 -18.02 1.40
C GLU A 88 26.31 -16.73 1.73
N LEU A 89 27.00 -15.69 2.20
CA LEU A 89 26.37 -14.38 2.43
C LEU A 89 25.87 -13.74 1.13
N ASN A 90 26.64 -13.82 0.06
CA ASN A 90 26.22 -13.29 -1.23
C ASN A 90 25.03 -14.07 -1.79
N ASP A 91 25.09 -15.42 -1.73
CA ASP A 91 24.01 -16.28 -2.20
C ASP A 91 22.71 -16.01 -1.43
N LEU A 92 22.81 -15.84 -0.10
CA LEU A 92 21.66 -15.52 0.75
C LEU A 92 21.12 -14.11 0.46
N MET A 93 21.99 -13.13 0.24
CA MET A 93 21.60 -11.77 -0.13
C MET A 93 20.87 -11.74 -1.49
N ASP A 94 21.38 -12.48 -2.48
CA ASP A 94 20.79 -12.59 -3.81
C ASP A 94 19.43 -13.31 -3.74
N GLN A 95 19.32 -14.38 -2.95
CA GLN A 95 18.04 -15.05 -2.70
C GLN A 95 17.01 -14.10 -2.09
N HIS A 96 17.36 -13.40 -1.01
CA HIS A 96 16.47 -12.44 -0.38
C HIS A 96 16.05 -11.30 -1.30
N GLN A 97 16.97 -10.78 -2.12
CA GLN A 97 16.66 -9.75 -3.10
C GLN A 97 15.68 -10.26 -4.16
N ASN A 98 15.88 -11.49 -4.65
CA ASN A 98 14.99 -12.11 -5.63
C ASN A 98 13.61 -12.38 -5.04
N GLU A 99 13.52 -12.91 -3.82
CA GLU A 99 12.26 -13.13 -3.11
C GLU A 99 11.49 -11.81 -2.90
N ALA A 100 12.17 -10.76 -2.47
CA ALA A 100 11.56 -9.44 -2.30
C ALA A 100 11.04 -8.87 -3.62
N GLN A 101 11.81 -9.02 -4.71
CA GLN A 101 11.41 -8.56 -6.03
C GLN A 101 10.23 -9.37 -6.58
N GLN A 102 10.21 -10.69 -6.35
CA GLN A 102 9.10 -11.56 -6.71
C GLN A 102 7.82 -11.15 -5.97
N MET A 103 7.88 -10.98 -4.65
CA MET A 103 6.73 -10.52 -3.85
C MET A 103 6.20 -9.17 -4.34
N LEU A 104 7.07 -8.23 -4.69
CA LEU A 104 6.66 -6.93 -5.23
C LEU A 104 5.96 -7.07 -6.58
N THR A 105 6.45 -7.98 -7.43
CA THR A 105 5.87 -8.25 -8.76
C THR A 105 4.49 -8.86 -8.61
N GLU A 106 4.35 -9.91 -7.80
CA GLU A 106 3.07 -10.56 -7.49
C GLU A 106 2.06 -9.59 -6.87
N PHE A 107 2.52 -8.72 -5.96
CA PHE A 107 1.68 -7.67 -5.39
C PHE A 107 1.18 -6.68 -6.44
N THR A 108 2.06 -6.25 -7.35
CA THR A 108 1.69 -5.32 -8.42
C THR A 108 0.68 -5.96 -9.38
N GLU A 109 0.90 -7.21 -9.77
CA GLU A 109 -0.03 -7.96 -10.61
C GLU A 109 -1.41 -8.10 -9.94
N ALA A 110 -1.44 -8.46 -8.66
CA ALA A 110 -2.69 -8.54 -7.90
C ALA A 110 -3.39 -7.17 -7.81
N GLN A 111 -2.65 -6.07 -7.67
CA GLN A 111 -3.22 -4.73 -7.70
C GLN A 111 -3.84 -4.39 -9.06
N GLU A 112 -3.21 -4.74 -10.17
CA GLU A 112 -3.78 -4.51 -11.50
C GLU A 112 -5.07 -5.32 -11.72
N ILE A 113 -5.08 -6.61 -11.33
CA ILE A 113 -6.30 -7.44 -11.39
C ILE A 113 -7.44 -6.82 -10.58
N LEU A 114 -7.14 -6.29 -9.38
CA LEU A 114 -8.15 -5.63 -8.56
C LEU A 114 -8.66 -4.33 -9.19
N LYS A 115 -7.79 -3.53 -9.82
CA LYS A 115 -8.19 -2.32 -10.55
C LYS A 115 -9.09 -2.67 -11.73
N ASP A 116 -8.76 -3.71 -12.49
CA ASP A 116 -9.58 -4.21 -13.59
C ASP A 116 -10.95 -4.69 -13.08
N LYS A 117 -10.99 -5.39 -11.94
CA LYS A 117 -12.27 -5.82 -11.38
C LYS A 117 -13.13 -4.63 -10.92
N ILE A 118 -12.51 -3.60 -10.34
CA ILE A 118 -13.20 -2.37 -9.94
C ILE A 118 -13.75 -1.64 -11.18
N SER A 119 -12.99 -1.58 -12.28
CA SER A 119 -13.45 -0.93 -13.50
C SER A 119 -14.62 -1.69 -14.14
N GLU A 120 -14.54 -3.02 -14.23
CA GLU A 120 -15.62 -3.88 -14.71
C GLU A 120 -16.90 -3.68 -13.89
N LEU A 121 -16.81 -3.72 -12.56
CA LEU A 121 -17.95 -3.52 -11.68
C LEU A 121 -18.58 -2.13 -11.81
N ARG A 122 -17.77 -1.09 -12.04
CA ARG A 122 -18.28 0.26 -12.29
C ARG A 122 -19.07 0.34 -13.59
N ILE A 123 -18.58 -0.28 -14.67
CA ILE A 123 -19.30 -0.33 -15.95
C ILE A 123 -20.63 -1.07 -15.77
N LEU A 124 -20.62 -2.25 -15.13
CA LEU A 124 -21.84 -3.02 -14.88
C LEU A 124 -22.86 -2.27 -14.03
N LEU A 125 -22.38 -1.47 -13.06
CA LEU A 125 -23.23 -0.62 -12.24
C LEU A 125 -23.86 0.50 -13.08
N GLU A 126 -23.06 1.22 -13.86
CA GLU A 126 -23.52 2.29 -14.75
C GLU A 126 -24.55 1.76 -15.76
N GLU A 127 -24.29 0.62 -16.39
CA GLU A 127 -25.26 -0.03 -17.28
C GLU A 127 -26.56 -0.43 -16.57
N ALA A 128 -26.49 -0.88 -15.31
CA ALA A 128 -27.68 -1.22 -14.53
C ALA A 128 -28.48 0.02 -14.15
N GLU A 129 -27.81 1.11 -13.79
CA GLU A 129 -28.41 2.41 -13.53
C GLU A 129 -29.10 2.96 -14.79
N ASP A 130 -28.44 2.90 -15.94
CA ASP A 130 -29.02 3.32 -17.23
C ASP A 130 -30.25 2.49 -17.61
N ARG A 131 -30.19 1.15 -17.44
CA ARG A 131 -31.36 0.27 -17.65
C ARG A 131 -32.50 0.62 -16.71
N TYR A 132 -32.20 1.01 -15.47
CA TYR A 132 -33.21 1.39 -14.48
C TYR A 132 -33.84 2.76 -14.78
N MET A 133 -33.03 3.73 -15.21
CA MET A 133 -33.47 5.08 -15.56
C MET A 133 -34.30 5.09 -16.85
N ASN A 134 -33.92 4.25 -17.83
CA ASN A 134 -34.63 4.09 -19.10
C ASN A 134 -35.65 2.94 -19.08
N ARG A 135 -36.10 2.51 -17.90
CA ARG A 135 -37.06 1.40 -17.81
C ARG A 135 -38.41 1.80 -18.41
N GLU A 136 -39.07 0.85 -19.05
CA GLU A 136 -40.43 1.03 -19.54
C GLU A 136 -41.42 1.22 -18.36
N SER A 137 -42.49 1.97 -18.60
CA SER A 137 -43.59 2.10 -17.63
C SER A 137 -44.24 0.74 -17.40
N ARG A 138 -44.75 0.52 -16.18
CA ARG A 138 -45.39 -0.76 -15.87
C ARG A 138 -46.72 -0.88 -16.60
N ALA A 139 -47.20 -2.10 -16.77
CA ALA A 139 -48.47 -2.35 -17.45
C ALA A 139 -49.64 -1.66 -16.74
N GLU A 140 -49.62 -1.61 -15.40
CA GLU A 140 -50.65 -0.92 -14.61
C GLU A 140 -50.64 0.59 -14.86
N ASP A 141 -49.45 1.19 -14.99
CA ASP A 141 -49.31 2.62 -15.29
C ASP A 141 -49.85 2.93 -16.70
N LEU A 142 -49.54 2.07 -17.68
CA LEU A 142 -50.03 2.22 -19.06
C LEU A 142 -51.55 2.08 -19.15
N GLU A 143 -52.13 1.11 -18.44
CA GLU A 143 -53.58 0.91 -18.35
C GLU A 143 -54.25 2.13 -17.71
N MET A 144 -53.69 2.66 -16.62
CA MET A 144 -54.18 3.88 -15.97
C MET A 144 -54.15 5.08 -16.92
N ILE A 145 -53.06 5.27 -17.66
CA ILE A 145 -52.95 6.32 -18.69
C ILE A 145 -54.02 6.14 -19.76
N GLN A 146 -54.23 4.93 -20.26
CA GLN A 146 -55.26 4.64 -21.27
C GLN A 146 -56.66 4.97 -20.76
N ASN A 147 -56.97 4.57 -19.52
CA ASN A 147 -58.25 4.85 -18.87
C ASN A 147 -58.49 6.35 -18.71
N LEU A 148 -57.48 7.10 -18.24
CA LEU A 148 -57.56 8.55 -18.16
C LEU A 148 -57.74 9.21 -19.52
N GLN A 149 -57.04 8.75 -20.56
CA GLN A 149 -57.20 9.24 -21.93
C GLN A 149 -58.60 8.96 -22.49
N MET A 150 -59.22 7.82 -22.16
CA MET A 150 -60.61 7.54 -22.52
C MET A 150 -61.56 8.48 -21.79
N ALA A 151 -61.42 8.64 -20.47
CA ALA A 151 -62.26 9.54 -19.68
C ALA A 151 -62.17 11.00 -20.17
N ILE A 152 -60.96 11.48 -20.53
CA ILE A 152 -60.78 12.81 -21.12
C ILE A 152 -61.51 12.93 -22.46
N ARG A 153 -61.41 11.92 -23.34
CA ARG A 153 -62.11 11.92 -24.64
C ARG A 153 -63.63 11.92 -24.46
N GLU A 154 -64.15 11.11 -23.55
CA GLU A 154 -65.58 11.07 -23.22
C GLU A 154 -66.07 12.42 -22.68
N ALA A 155 -65.32 13.03 -21.76
CA ALA A 155 -65.63 14.35 -21.24
C ALA A 155 -65.60 15.43 -22.34
N GLN A 156 -64.62 15.39 -23.24
CA GLN A 156 -64.54 16.30 -24.39
C GLN A 156 -65.74 16.14 -25.34
N GLN A 157 -66.16 14.90 -25.63
CA GLN A 157 -67.35 14.63 -26.45
C GLN A 157 -68.62 15.15 -25.79
N GLN A 158 -68.78 14.97 -24.47
CA GLN A 158 -69.92 15.51 -23.73
C GLN A 158 -69.94 17.04 -23.76
N ILE A 159 -68.78 17.68 -23.55
CA ILE A 159 -68.66 19.15 -23.66
C ILE A 159 -69.05 19.60 -25.07
N GLN A 160 -68.55 18.93 -26.11
CA GLN A 160 -68.89 19.27 -27.49
C GLN A 160 -70.40 19.17 -27.74
N LYS A 161 -71.02 18.08 -27.29
CA LYS A 161 -72.47 17.90 -27.38
C LYS A 161 -73.23 19.02 -26.66
N LEU A 162 -72.83 19.37 -25.44
CA LEU A 162 -73.45 20.46 -24.68
C LEU A 162 -73.24 21.82 -25.35
N MET A 163 -72.10 22.06 -26.00
CA MET A 163 -71.87 23.28 -26.78
C MET A 163 -72.77 23.35 -28.01
N ASP A 164 -72.96 22.23 -28.71
CA ASP A 164 -73.83 22.16 -29.89
C ASP A 164 -75.30 22.36 -29.50
N GLU A 165 -75.75 21.74 -28.40
CA GLU A 165 -77.08 21.97 -27.81
C GLU A 165 -77.27 23.43 -27.39
N LYS A 166 -76.29 24.01 -26.67
CA LYS A 166 -76.30 25.43 -26.31
C LYS A 166 -76.42 26.33 -27.54
N ARG A 167 -75.65 26.04 -28.60
CA ARG A 167 -75.70 26.80 -29.86
C ARG A 167 -77.07 26.67 -30.52
N HIS A 168 -77.64 25.47 -30.54
CA HIS A 168 -78.98 25.23 -31.07
C HIS A 168 -80.03 26.05 -30.32
N TYR A 169 -80.06 26.01 -28.99
CA TYR A 169 -80.99 26.78 -28.18
C TYR A 169 -80.79 28.30 -28.31
N GLN A 170 -79.54 28.77 -28.40
CA GLN A 170 -79.25 30.18 -28.67
C GLN A 170 -79.83 30.63 -30.01
N MET A 171 -79.64 29.84 -31.07
CA MET A 171 -80.24 30.11 -32.39
C MET A 171 -81.77 30.07 -32.35
N GLU A 172 -82.35 29.09 -31.64
CA GLU A 172 -83.81 28.96 -31.51
C GLU A 172 -84.41 30.15 -30.74
N LEU A 173 -83.76 30.61 -29.66
CA LEU A 173 -84.17 31.81 -28.92
C LEU A 173 -84.12 33.06 -29.80
N VAL A 174 -83.01 33.28 -30.51
CA VAL A 174 -82.89 34.41 -31.46
C VAL A 174 -83.97 34.33 -32.53
N ASN A 175 -84.26 33.14 -33.07
CA ASN A 175 -85.32 32.94 -34.06
C ASN A 175 -86.72 33.22 -33.48
N ARG A 176 -87.02 32.73 -32.27
CA ARG A 176 -88.28 32.99 -31.56
C ARG A 176 -88.45 34.46 -31.20
N GLU A 177 -87.41 35.14 -30.72
CA GLU A 177 -87.42 36.58 -30.43
C GLU A 177 -87.58 37.39 -31.72
N THR A 178 -86.88 37.02 -32.79
CA THR A 178 -87.04 37.65 -34.10
C THR A 178 -88.47 37.48 -34.61
N ASN A 179 -89.09 36.30 -34.44
CA ASN A 179 -90.48 36.05 -34.81
C ASN A 179 -91.48 36.76 -33.90
N PHE A 180 -91.24 36.78 -32.58
CA PHE A 180 -92.05 37.53 -31.62
C PHE A 180 -91.99 39.03 -31.90
N ASN A 181 -90.81 39.58 -32.18
CA ASN A 181 -90.65 40.98 -32.60
C ASN A 181 -91.41 41.28 -33.90
N LYS A 182 -91.46 40.34 -34.86
CA LYS A 182 -92.30 40.47 -36.07
C LYS A 182 -93.80 40.43 -35.78
N MET A 183 -94.25 39.62 -34.80
CA MET A 183 -95.68 39.39 -34.50
C MET A 183 -96.27 40.35 -33.44
N PHE A 184 -95.45 40.82 -32.48
CA PHE A 184 -95.89 41.58 -31.30
C PHE A 184 -95.21 42.95 -31.15
N ASN A 185 -94.00 43.16 -31.70
CA ASN A 185 -93.38 44.49 -31.81
C ASN A 185 -93.48 45.08 -33.23
N GLY A 186 -94.25 44.43 -34.11
CA GLY A 186 -94.74 45.12 -35.28
C GLY A 186 -95.74 46.16 -34.79
N ASP A 187 -95.30 47.41 -34.65
CA ASP A 187 -96.17 48.56 -34.42
C ASP A 187 -97.44 48.39 -35.27
N PRO A 188 -98.62 48.05 -34.68
CA PRO A 188 -99.85 48.08 -35.45
C PRO A 188 -100.04 49.54 -35.82
N LYS A 189 -99.89 49.84 -37.12
CA LYS A 189 -100.03 51.19 -37.65
C LYS A 189 -101.50 51.60 -37.60
N VAL A 190 -102.02 51.92 -36.40
CA VAL A 190 -103.31 52.59 -36.20
C VAL A 190 -103.12 54.06 -36.53
N GLY A 191 -103.48 54.41 -37.76
CA GLY A 191 -103.44 55.77 -38.26
C GLY A 191 -104.53 56.61 -37.60
N VAL A 192 -104.18 57.39 -36.59
CA VAL A 192 -104.89 58.63 -36.28
C VAL A 192 -103.88 59.75 -36.39
N MET A 193 -103.99 60.52 -37.46
CA MET A 193 -103.26 61.74 -37.71
C MET A 193 -103.62 62.72 -36.58
N ASN A 194 -102.69 63.05 -35.69
CA ASN A 194 -102.82 64.23 -34.83
C ASN A 194 -101.57 65.12 -34.96
N PRO A 195 -101.70 66.24 -35.69
CA PRO A 195 -100.65 67.23 -35.89
C PRO A 195 -100.68 68.20 -34.71
N LEU A 196 -99.75 68.11 -33.77
CA LEU A 196 -99.39 69.21 -32.84
C LEU A 196 -98.27 68.74 -31.90
N SER A 197 -97.13 69.44 -32.01
CA SER A 197 -96.22 69.85 -30.92
C SER A 197 -95.71 68.82 -29.88
N TYR A 198 -94.39 68.54 -29.97
CA TYR A 198 -93.32 68.59 -28.94
C TYR A 198 -93.68 68.78 -27.44
N PRO A 199 -92.72 68.61 -26.48
CA PRO A 199 -91.60 67.66 -26.32
C PRO A 199 -91.59 67.04 -24.89
N THR A 200 -90.57 66.22 -24.57
CA THR A 200 -89.76 66.23 -23.33
C THR A 200 -89.44 64.86 -22.68
N HIS A 201 -88.12 64.65 -22.57
CA HIS A 201 -87.37 64.21 -21.40
C HIS A 201 -87.37 62.76 -20.86
N LYS A 202 -86.11 62.27 -20.72
CA LYS A 202 -85.49 61.62 -19.52
C LYS A 202 -85.88 60.14 -19.30
N LYS A 203 -85.02 59.17 -18.96
CA LYS A 203 -83.59 59.00 -18.59
C LYS A 203 -83.25 57.53 -18.98
N ALA A 204 -82.11 56.87 -18.79
CA ALA A 204 -80.75 57.11 -18.31
C ALA A 204 -79.94 55.94 -18.89
N LYS A 205 -78.75 56.21 -19.45
CA LYS A 205 -77.73 55.18 -19.69
C LYS A 205 -76.97 54.98 -18.37
N GLY A 206 -77.05 53.76 -17.82
CA GLY A 206 -76.09 53.28 -16.83
C GLY A 206 -74.98 52.55 -17.58
N ASP A 207 -73.82 53.19 -17.67
CA ASP A 207 -72.60 52.61 -18.23
C ASP A 207 -71.68 52.13 -17.10
N LYS A 208 -70.99 51.06 -17.45
CA LYS A 208 -69.93 50.26 -16.84
C LYS A 208 -69.02 50.83 -15.73
N ASN A 209 -68.54 49.83 -14.96
CA ASN A 209 -67.21 49.62 -14.39
C ASN A 209 -66.84 50.21 -13.03
N GLY A 210 -66.20 49.33 -12.23
CA GLY A 210 -65.05 49.74 -11.43
C GLY A 210 -65.08 49.31 -9.96
N VAL A 211 -64.89 48.01 -9.68
CA VAL A 211 -64.39 47.58 -8.37
C VAL A 211 -62.89 47.31 -8.50
N ARG A 212 -62.10 48.25 -7.98
CA ARG A 212 -60.68 48.06 -7.67
C ARG A 212 -60.60 47.51 -6.25
N GLY A 213 -59.84 46.42 -6.11
CA GLY A 213 -59.38 45.90 -4.84
C GLY A 213 -58.28 44.88 -5.11
N SER A 214 -57.02 45.31 -5.05
CA SER A 214 -55.92 44.40 -4.72
C SER A 214 -55.83 44.38 -3.19
N PRO A 215 -55.54 43.22 -2.60
CA PRO A 215 -54.17 43.11 -2.09
C PRO A 215 -53.56 41.70 -2.20
N SER A 216 -52.22 41.68 -2.14
CA SER A 216 -51.37 40.68 -1.46
C SER A 216 -51.41 39.23 -1.99
N ILE A 217 -50.35 38.75 -2.64
CA ILE A 217 -49.18 38.05 -2.04
C ILE A 217 -49.56 36.75 -1.30
N HIS A 218 -49.00 35.65 -1.82
CA HIS A 218 -48.88 34.27 -1.28
C HIS A 218 -50.03 33.28 -1.51
N ASN A 219 -49.97 32.56 -2.64
CA ASN A 219 -50.47 31.18 -2.74
C ASN A 219 -49.27 30.23 -2.89
N ARG A 220 -48.70 29.80 -1.76
CA ARG A 220 -48.01 28.51 -1.66
C ARG A 220 -49.01 27.53 -1.07
N LEU A 221 -49.15 26.38 -1.71
CA LEU A 221 -49.93 25.24 -1.19
C LEU A 221 -49.24 24.70 0.07
N ASP A 222 -50.03 24.21 1.02
CA ASP A 222 -49.55 23.55 2.23
C ASP A 222 -48.76 22.27 1.87
N PRO A 223 -47.61 22.00 2.53
CA PRO A 223 -46.89 20.75 2.35
C PRO A 223 -47.69 19.56 2.89
N LEU A 224 -47.61 18.44 2.19
CA LEU A 224 -48.20 17.16 2.57
C LEU A 224 -47.68 16.70 3.95
N PRO A 225 -48.52 16.01 4.75
CA PRO A 225 -48.10 15.52 6.06
C PRO A 225 -46.95 14.52 5.92
N GLY A 226 -45.78 14.86 6.45
CA GLY A 226 -44.59 13.99 6.50
C GLY A 226 -43.33 14.47 5.77
N SER A 227 -43.31 15.66 5.14
CA SER A 227 -42.08 16.18 4.53
C SER A 227 -41.11 16.78 5.57
N PRO A 228 -39.79 16.55 5.48
CA PRO A 228 -38.80 17.20 6.34
C PRO A 228 -38.85 18.73 6.21
N PHE A 229 -39.04 19.43 7.32
CA PHE A 229 -39.04 20.90 7.39
C PHE A 229 -37.66 21.46 6.97
N HIS A 230 -37.61 22.25 5.90
CA HIS A 230 -36.50 23.16 5.64
C HIS A 230 -36.91 24.58 6.03
N ASP A 231 -36.86 24.87 7.33
CA ASP A 231 -36.82 26.24 7.82
C ASP A 231 -35.37 26.72 7.83
N GLY A 232 -35.02 27.47 6.80
CA GLY A 232 -33.76 28.18 6.71
C GLY A 232 -33.98 29.50 6.01
N GLN A 233 -34.24 30.56 6.79
CA GLN A 233 -34.16 31.92 6.30
C GLN A 233 -32.78 32.12 5.67
N PHE A 234 -32.71 32.29 4.34
CA PHE A 234 -31.48 32.66 3.68
C PHE A 234 -31.13 34.10 4.07
N ASN A 235 -30.24 34.23 5.06
CA ASN A 235 -29.67 35.51 5.45
C ASN A 235 -28.65 35.94 4.38
N THR A 236 -29.03 36.87 3.51
CA THR A 236 -28.19 37.36 2.39
C THR A 236 -27.09 38.33 2.83
N ALA A 237 -26.88 38.53 4.15
CA ALA A 237 -25.98 39.57 4.66
C ALA A 237 -24.62 39.07 5.17
N LYS A 238 -24.21 37.82 4.93
CA LYS A 238 -22.86 37.35 5.28
C LYS A 238 -22.26 36.46 4.17
N PRO A 239 -21.06 36.77 3.64
CA PRO A 239 -20.39 35.89 2.70
C PRO A 239 -19.94 34.59 3.38
N LEU A 240 -20.00 33.49 2.63
CA LEU A 240 -19.58 32.15 3.06
C LEU A 240 -18.10 32.13 3.47
N PRO A 241 -17.73 31.40 4.55
CA PRO A 241 -16.34 31.24 4.95
C PRO A 241 -15.56 30.40 3.92
N PRO A 242 -14.26 30.69 3.70
CA PRO A 242 -13.46 29.95 2.72
C PRO A 242 -13.20 28.50 3.17
N PRO A 243 -13.03 27.57 2.21
CA PRO A 243 -12.81 26.15 2.51
C PRO A 243 -11.50 25.92 3.26
N SER A 244 -11.57 25.13 4.33
CA SER A 244 -10.41 24.74 5.12
C SER A 244 -9.50 23.81 4.33
N LYS A 245 -8.27 24.26 4.06
CA LYS A 245 -7.21 23.41 3.51
C LYS A 245 -6.76 22.42 4.58
N LYS A 246 -7.32 21.21 4.57
CA LYS A 246 -6.63 20.04 5.13
C LYS A 246 -5.99 19.28 3.98
N PHE A 247 -4.77 19.71 3.61
CA PHE A 247 -3.80 18.81 2.97
C PHE A 247 -3.25 17.90 4.08
N ILE A 248 -3.47 16.58 3.96
CA ILE A 248 -2.51 15.56 3.52
C ILE A 248 -1.38 15.34 4.56
N LYS A 249 -1.23 14.05 4.91
CA LYS A 249 -0.20 13.45 5.77
C LYS A 249 1.22 13.86 5.38
#